data_AF-A0AAW1Y0H0-F1
#
_entry.id   AF-A0AAW1Y0H0-F1
#
_cell.length_a   1.000
_cell.length_b   1.000
_cell.length_c   1.000
_cell.angle_alpha   90.00
_cell.angle_beta   90.00
_cell.angle_gamma   90.00
#
_symmetry.space_group_name_H-M   'P 1'
#
loop_
_entity.id
_entity.type
_entity.pdbx_description
1 polymer ?
#
loop_
_entity_poly.entity_id
_entity_poly.type
_entity_poly.pdbx_seq_one_letter_code
_entity_poly.pdbx_strand_id
1 'polypeptide(L)'
;MGSHMSKKSTTETSSSAINLTTTFQYTTDQLSSYEAACKVDADLQSFDTNLQTRTNQVINTLAAGVEVRALSFDSLKEVTECLLEMNQEVVKVILECKKDIWKNQELFELVEEYFENSLQTLDFCTALEKCLKRARDTNCSFLLPFNNSRRKMSWEGVGTQGHWRS
;
A
#
# COMPACT_ATOMS: atom_id res chain seq x y z
N MET A 1 9.48 -62.82 18.96
CA MET A 1 10.93 -62.56 19.01
C MET A 1 11.22 -61.42 18.05
N GLY A 2 11.30 -60.18 18.57
CA GLY A 2 11.54 -58.98 17.77
C GLY A 2 13.03 -58.61 17.84
N SER A 3 13.69 -58.63 16.69
CA SER A 3 15.12 -58.42 16.55
C SER A 3 15.46 -57.03 16.00
N HIS A 4 16.35 -56.36 16.74
CA HIS A 4 17.45 -55.50 16.30
C HIS A 4 17.22 -54.18 15.53
N MET A 5 17.52 -53.11 16.27
CA MET A 5 18.17 -51.83 15.96
C MET A 5 18.94 -51.70 14.63
N SER A 6 18.82 -50.52 14.00
CA SER A 6 19.93 -49.87 13.28
C SER A 6 19.78 -48.34 13.32
N LYS A 7 20.73 -47.69 14.01
CA LYS A 7 21.05 -46.26 13.90
C LYS A 7 22.20 -46.10 12.92
N LYS A 8 22.08 -45.20 11.93
CA LYS A 8 23.18 -44.64 11.12
C LYS A 8 22.73 -43.28 10.56
N SER A 9 23.11 -42.18 11.22
CA SER A 9 24.06 -41.11 10.82
C SER A 9 23.70 -40.39 9.50
N THR A 10 23.24 -39.13 9.54
CA THR A 10 24.00 -37.86 9.45
C THR A 10 24.33 -37.44 8.01
N THR A 11 24.18 -36.12 7.75
CA THR A 11 24.70 -35.29 6.63
C THR A 11 23.83 -35.35 5.35
N GLU A 12 23.30 -34.26 4.75
CA GLU A 12 23.65 -32.83 4.75
C GLU A 12 22.41 -31.94 4.54
N THR A 13 22.17 -31.00 5.46
CA THR A 13 21.37 -29.80 5.21
C THR A 13 22.30 -28.76 4.60
N SER A 14 22.41 -28.73 3.27
CA SER A 14 23.17 -27.71 2.55
C SER A 14 22.55 -27.47 1.17
N SER A 15 21.63 -26.50 1.03
CA SER A 15 21.33 -25.88 -0.28
C SER A 15 20.31 -24.72 -0.25
N SER A 16 20.19 -23.93 0.83
CA SER A 16 19.36 -22.70 0.81
C SER A 16 20.19 -21.40 0.87
N ALA A 17 21.46 -21.46 1.28
CA ALA A 17 22.33 -20.28 1.34
C ALA A 17 22.86 -19.82 -0.04
N ILE A 18 22.97 -20.74 -1.01
CA ILE A 18 23.58 -20.47 -2.33
C ILE A 18 22.65 -19.62 -3.22
N ASN A 19 21.34 -19.65 -2.96
CA ASN A 19 20.36 -18.90 -3.75
C ASN A 19 20.29 -17.42 -3.33
N LEU A 20 20.54 -17.08 -2.06
CA LEU A 20 20.51 -15.67 -1.60
C LEU A 20 21.68 -14.87 -2.15
N THR A 21 22.89 -15.44 -2.16
CA THR A 21 24.08 -14.76 -2.70
C THR A 21 24.02 -14.57 -4.20
N THR A 22 23.49 -15.55 -4.93
CA THR A 22 23.34 -15.49 -6.39
C THR A 22 22.27 -14.48 -6.81
N THR A 23 21.14 -14.43 -6.10
CA THR A 23 20.09 -13.42 -6.33
C THR A 23 20.58 -12.01 -5.99
N PHE A 24 21.35 -11.82 -4.91
CA PHE A 24 21.91 -10.50 -4.55
C PHE A 24 22.99 -9.98 -5.53
N GLN A 25 23.79 -10.88 -6.09
CA GLN A 25 24.80 -10.51 -7.10
C GLN A 25 24.13 -10.14 -8.43
N TYR A 26 23.15 -10.93 -8.86
CA TYR A 26 22.36 -10.66 -10.06
C TYR A 26 21.62 -9.32 -9.97
N THR A 27 21.05 -8.99 -8.81
CA THR A 27 20.38 -7.70 -8.60
C THR A 27 21.37 -6.54 -8.56
N THR A 28 22.59 -6.72 -8.04
CA THR A 28 23.61 -5.66 -8.00
C THR A 28 24.08 -5.27 -9.39
N ASP A 29 24.36 -6.25 -10.26
CA ASP A 29 24.81 -5.98 -11.63
C ASP A 29 23.69 -5.34 -12.46
N GLN A 30 22.44 -5.82 -12.34
CA GLN A 30 21.29 -5.17 -12.97
C GLN A 30 21.06 -3.75 -12.48
N LEU A 31 21.21 -3.49 -11.17
CA LEU A 31 21.01 -2.16 -10.60
C LEU A 31 22.08 -1.18 -11.10
N SER A 32 23.33 -1.63 -11.21
CA SER A 32 24.41 -0.82 -11.80
C SER A 32 24.17 -0.51 -13.28
N SER A 33 23.63 -1.48 -14.03
CA SER A 33 23.27 -1.31 -15.43
C SER A 33 22.10 -0.35 -15.61
N TYR A 34 21.09 -0.42 -14.74
CA TYR A 34 19.97 0.51 -14.71
C TYR A 34 20.45 1.94 -14.39
N GLU A 35 21.29 2.11 -13.35
CA GLU A 35 21.84 3.41 -13.00
C GLU A 35 22.69 4.01 -14.13
N ALA A 36 23.44 3.17 -14.85
CA ALA A 36 24.15 3.59 -16.05
C ALA A 36 23.18 4.03 -17.17
N ALA A 37 22.07 3.33 -17.37
CA ALA A 37 21.05 3.71 -18.35
C ALA A 37 20.39 5.05 -17.99
N CYS A 38 20.11 5.32 -16.72
CA CYS A 38 19.60 6.62 -16.24
C CYS A 38 20.57 7.78 -16.49
N LYS A 39 21.87 7.52 -16.65
CA LYS A 39 22.87 8.57 -16.99
C LYS A 39 22.89 8.89 -18.49
N VAL A 40 22.36 7.99 -19.32
CA VAL A 40 22.39 8.08 -20.78
C VAL A 40 21.06 8.56 -21.35
N ASP A 41 19.95 8.09 -20.78
CA ASP A 41 18.59 8.40 -21.23
C ASP A 41 17.95 9.47 -20.32
N ALA A 42 17.68 10.65 -20.89
CA ALA A 42 17.13 11.79 -20.17
C ALA A 42 15.68 11.58 -19.72
N ASP A 43 14.88 10.84 -20.49
CA ASP A 43 13.48 10.54 -20.13
C ASP A 43 13.46 9.54 -18.98
N LEU A 44 14.31 8.52 -19.03
CA LEU A 44 14.49 7.55 -17.94
C LEU A 44 15.04 8.22 -16.67
N GLN A 45 15.99 9.15 -16.81
CA GLN A 45 16.51 9.94 -15.68
C GLN A 45 15.43 10.77 -14.99
N SER A 46 14.60 11.46 -15.80
CA SER A 46 13.50 12.27 -15.30
C SER A 46 12.48 11.42 -14.57
N PHE A 47 12.15 10.24 -15.12
CA PHE A 47 11.27 9.27 -14.48
C PHE A 47 11.83 8.79 -13.13
N ASP A 48 13.09 8.35 -13.09
CA ASP A 48 13.75 7.88 -11.86
C ASP A 48 13.81 8.97 -10.78
N THR A 49 14.17 10.19 -11.17
CA THR A 49 14.21 11.34 -10.23
C THR A 49 12.83 11.64 -9.66
N ASN A 50 11.79 11.57 -10.48
CA ASN A 50 10.41 11.78 -10.05
C ASN A 50 9.96 10.67 -9.10
N LEU A 51 10.22 9.41 -9.47
CA LEU A 51 9.95 8.23 -8.65
C LEU A 51 10.63 8.32 -7.28
N GLN A 52 11.91 8.69 -7.24
CA GLN A 52 12.68 8.82 -6.02
C GLN A 52 12.15 9.97 -5.15
N THR A 53 11.83 11.11 -5.75
CA THR A 53 11.28 12.27 -5.04
C THR A 53 9.96 11.91 -4.36
N ARG A 54 9.04 11.30 -5.10
CA ARG A 54 7.73 10.87 -4.59
C ARG A 54 7.84 9.80 -3.52
N THR A 55 8.71 8.81 -3.73
CA THR A 55 8.98 7.78 -2.73
C THR A 55 9.46 8.39 -1.42
N ASN A 56 10.41 9.33 -1.49
CA ASN A 56 10.91 10.01 -0.30
C ASN A 56 9.84 10.87 0.38
N GLN A 57 8.99 11.55 -0.39
CA GLN A 57 7.85 12.30 0.15
C GLN A 57 6.91 11.39 0.93
N VAL A 58 6.50 10.27 0.33
CA VAL A 58 5.63 9.28 0.99
C VAL A 58 6.27 8.72 2.27
N ILE A 59 7.56 8.38 2.24
CA ILE A 59 8.29 7.90 3.43
C ILE A 59 8.29 8.96 4.54
N ASN A 60 8.57 10.21 4.20
CA ASN A 60 8.60 11.30 5.17
C ASN A 60 7.22 11.58 5.77
N THR A 61 6.18 11.57 4.93
CA THR A 61 4.78 11.71 5.35
C THR A 61 4.35 10.55 6.24
N LEU A 62 4.77 9.33 5.92
CA LEU A 62 4.50 8.15 6.73
C LEU A 62 5.22 8.26 8.09
N ALA A 63 6.49 8.65 8.09
CA ALA A 63 7.29 8.82 9.31
C ALA A 63 6.75 9.91 10.23
N ALA A 64 6.27 11.03 9.66
CA ALA A 64 5.68 12.13 10.42
C ALA A 64 4.26 11.81 10.93
N GLY A 65 3.50 10.98 10.21
CA GLY A 65 2.10 10.64 10.53
C GLY A 65 1.92 9.51 11.57
N VAL A 66 3.00 8.89 12.04
CA VAL A 66 2.95 7.81 13.05
C VAL A 66 2.93 8.42 14.46
N GLU A 67 1.87 9.13 14.79
CA GLU A 67 1.52 9.38 16.19
C GLU A 67 0.59 8.25 16.65
N VAL A 68 1.11 7.34 17.50
CA VAL A 68 0.36 6.29 18.20
C VAL A 68 -0.18 5.16 17.30
N ARG A 69 0.71 4.37 16.68
CA ARG A 69 0.38 3.07 16.03
C ARG A 69 -0.74 3.11 14.96
N ALA A 70 -1.11 4.28 14.49
CA ALA A 70 -2.10 4.49 13.45
C ALA A 70 -1.57 5.52 12.47
N LEU A 71 -1.96 5.38 11.20
CA LEU A 71 -1.67 6.36 10.18
C LEU A 71 -2.76 7.42 10.17
N SER A 72 -2.37 8.68 9.97
CA SER A 72 -3.32 9.74 9.73
C SER A 72 -4.07 9.51 8.41
N PHE A 73 -5.31 10.02 8.32
CA PHE A 73 -6.07 9.99 7.06
C PHE A 73 -5.38 10.76 5.95
N ASP A 74 -4.68 11.85 6.28
CA ASP A 74 -3.95 12.66 5.33
C ASP A 74 -2.75 11.90 4.76
N SER A 75 -1.98 11.21 5.61
CA SER A 75 -0.88 10.34 5.16
C SER A 75 -1.37 9.19 4.27
N LEU A 76 -2.48 8.56 4.64
CA LEU A 76 -3.10 7.51 3.83
C LEU A 76 -3.55 8.04 2.47
N LYS A 77 -4.19 9.22 2.45
CA LYS A 77 -4.62 9.88 1.22
C LYS A 77 -3.41 10.15 0.30
N GLU A 78 -2.35 10.73 0.85
CA GLU A 78 -1.13 11.07 0.09
C GLU A 78 -0.46 9.83 -0.51
N VAL A 79 -0.37 8.73 0.25
CA VAL A 79 0.15 7.44 -0.25
C VAL A 79 -0.70 6.93 -1.41
N THR A 80 -2.03 7.00 -1.27
CA THR A 80 -2.96 6.47 -2.28
C THR A 80 -2.97 7.32 -3.55
N GLU A 81 -2.87 8.65 -3.42
CA GLU A 81 -2.70 9.59 -4.54
C GLU A 81 -1.37 9.35 -5.25
N CYS A 82 -0.26 9.27 -4.50
CA CYS A 82 1.06 8.99 -5.07
C CYS A 82 1.07 7.65 -5.81
N LEU A 83 0.42 6.60 -5.29
CA LEU A 83 0.32 5.34 -6.00
C LEU A 83 -0.42 5.49 -7.33
N LEU A 84 -1.51 6.27 -7.37
CA LEU A 84 -2.32 6.44 -8.57
C LEU A 84 -1.57 7.19 -9.67
N GLU A 85 -0.87 8.29 -9.37
CA GLU A 85 -0.18 9.03 -10.43
C GLU A 85 1.05 8.26 -10.94
N MET A 86 1.74 7.49 -10.09
CA MET A 86 2.79 6.56 -10.54
C MET A 86 2.23 5.52 -11.52
N ASN A 87 1.07 4.93 -11.19
CA ASN A 87 0.40 3.98 -12.05
C ASN A 87 0.04 4.59 -13.42
N GLN A 88 -0.37 5.86 -13.45
CA GLN A 88 -0.65 6.56 -14.71
C GLN A 88 0.61 6.74 -15.56
N GLU A 89 1.74 7.12 -14.94
CA GLU A 89 3.01 7.28 -15.63
C GLU A 89 3.51 5.95 -16.22
N VAL A 90 3.42 4.86 -15.46
CA VAL A 90 3.83 3.52 -15.94
C VAL A 90 2.95 3.05 -17.10
N VAL A 91 1.63 3.24 -17.02
CA VAL A 91 0.72 2.89 -18.13
C VAL A 91 1.05 3.69 -19.39
N LYS A 92 1.43 4.96 -19.25
CA LYS A 92 1.86 5.78 -20.39
C LYS A 92 3.10 5.20 -21.07
N VAL A 93 4.13 4.84 -20.30
CA VAL A 93 5.34 4.21 -20.83
C VAL A 93 5.02 2.87 -21.52
N ILE A 94 4.18 2.03 -20.90
CA ILE A 94 3.73 0.76 -21.49
C ILE A 94 3.05 0.98 -22.86
N LEU A 95 2.18 1.98 -22.96
CA LEU A 95 1.48 2.29 -24.21
C LEU A 95 2.43 2.81 -25.30
N GLU A 96 3.41 3.64 -24.94
CA GLU A 96 4.43 4.15 -25.86
C GLU A 96 5.33 3.01 -26.38
N CYS A 97 5.67 2.04 -25.53
CA CYS A 97 6.52 0.89 -25.87
C CYS A 97 5.75 -0.35 -26.38
N LYS A 98 4.43 -0.26 -26.61
CA LYS A 98 3.56 -1.42 -26.87
C LYS A 98 4.06 -2.38 -27.95
N LYS A 99 4.62 -1.85 -29.04
CA LYS A 99 5.12 -2.67 -30.16
C LYS A 99 6.35 -3.48 -29.80
N ASP A 100 7.18 -2.97 -28.90
CA ASP A 100 8.43 -3.63 -28.50
C ASP A 100 8.18 -4.61 -27.35
N ILE A 101 7.22 -4.29 -26.47
CA ILE A 101 6.67 -5.22 -25.48
C ILE A 101 6.12 -6.47 -26.17
N TRP A 102 5.33 -6.33 -27.23
CA TRP A 102 4.78 -7.50 -27.96
C TRP A 102 5.81 -8.34 -28.72
N LYS A 103 7.03 -7.83 -28.93
CA LYS A 103 8.11 -8.61 -29.57
C LYS A 103 8.95 -9.37 -28.55
N ASN A 104 8.90 -8.99 -27.27
CA ASN A 104 9.71 -9.58 -26.21
C ASN A 104 8.79 -10.22 -25.17
N GLN A 105 8.81 -11.55 -25.12
CA GLN A 105 7.97 -12.34 -24.23
C GLN A 105 8.23 -12.02 -22.74
N GLU A 106 9.49 -11.80 -22.34
CA GLU A 106 9.83 -11.48 -20.95
C GLU A 106 9.27 -10.11 -20.55
N LEU A 107 9.32 -9.13 -21.46
CA LEU A 107 8.77 -7.80 -21.21
C LEU A 107 7.24 -7.81 -21.17
N PHE A 108 6.61 -8.69 -21.94
CA PHE A 108 5.17 -8.92 -21.89
C PHE A 108 4.75 -9.53 -20.55
N GLU A 109 5.43 -10.57 -20.09
CA GLU A 109 5.17 -11.21 -18.78
C GLU A 109 5.36 -10.23 -17.62
N LEU A 110 6.39 -9.38 -17.67
CA LEU A 110 6.60 -8.33 -16.66
C LEU A 110 5.44 -7.33 -16.59
N VAL A 111 4.89 -6.96 -17.75
CA VAL A 111 3.74 -6.06 -17.83
C VAL A 111 2.48 -6.73 -17.31
N GLU A 112 2.28 -8.02 -17.58
CA GLU A 112 1.16 -8.78 -16.99
C GLU A 112 1.26 -8.85 -15.47
N GLU A 113 2.44 -9.18 -14.92
CA GLU A 113 2.67 -9.20 -13.47
C GLU A 113 2.41 -7.83 -12.82
N TYR A 114 2.86 -6.75 -13.48
CA TYR A 114 2.59 -5.39 -13.03
C TYR A 114 1.07 -5.10 -12.94
N PHE A 115 0.29 -5.49 -13.96
CA PHE A 115 -1.16 -5.27 -13.96
C PHE A 115 -1.88 -6.12 -12.91
N GLU A 116 -1.45 -7.35 -12.71
CA GLU A 116 -2.02 -8.23 -11.67
C GLU A 116 -1.77 -7.64 -10.27
N ASN A 117 -0.55 -7.18 -9.98
CA ASN A 117 -0.22 -6.51 -8.71
C ASN A 117 -1.01 -5.20 -8.53
N SER A 118 -1.19 -4.45 -9.61
CA SER A 118 -1.99 -3.22 -9.60
C SER A 118 -3.47 -3.49 -9.31
N LEU A 119 -4.02 -4.57 -9.88
CA LEU A 119 -5.40 -5.00 -9.63
C LEU A 119 -5.60 -5.42 -8.18
N GLN A 120 -4.69 -6.22 -7.62
CA GLN A 120 -4.74 -6.60 -6.20
C GLN A 120 -4.68 -5.38 -5.28
N THR A 121 -3.86 -4.39 -5.63
CA THR A 121 -3.77 -3.14 -4.86
C THR A 121 -5.06 -2.31 -4.96
N LEU A 122 -5.71 -2.31 -6.12
CA LEU A 122 -7.01 -1.67 -6.30
C LEU A 122 -8.11 -2.35 -5.47
N ASP A 123 -8.12 -3.68 -5.41
CA ASP A 123 -9.05 -4.44 -4.57
C ASP A 123 -8.86 -4.10 -3.09
N PHE A 124 -7.61 -4.00 -2.64
CA PHE A 124 -7.29 -3.51 -1.30
C PHE A 124 -7.84 -2.10 -1.05
N CYS A 125 -7.60 -1.15 -1.96
CA CYS A 125 -8.10 0.22 -1.83
C CYS A 125 -9.64 0.26 -1.78
N THR A 126 -10.30 -0.59 -2.56
CA THR A 126 -11.76 -0.72 -2.57
C THR A 126 -12.29 -1.26 -1.24
N ALA A 127 -11.63 -2.28 -0.68
CA ALA A 127 -11.99 -2.83 0.64
C ALA A 127 -11.77 -1.79 1.75
N LEU A 128 -10.69 -1.02 1.67
CA LEU A 128 -10.38 0.07 2.58
C LEU A 128 -11.45 1.16 2.52
N GLU A 129 -11.82 1.63 1.32
CA GLU A 129 -12.85 2.65 1.13
C GLU A 129 -14.20 2.22 1.74
N LYS A 130 -14.61 0.96 1.54
CA LYS A 130 -15.82 0.39 2.15
C LYS A 130 -15.76 0.41 3.67
N CYS A 131 -14.62 0.03 4.25
CA CYS A 131 -14.42 0.06 5.70
C CYS A 131 -14.51 1.49 6.26
N LEU A 132 -13.89 2.46 5.59
CA LEU A 132 -13.93 3.87 5.99
C LEU A 132 -15.33 4.46 5.90
N LYS A 133 -16.07 4.19 4.82
CA LYS A 133 -17.49 4.58 4.69
C LYS A 133 -18.32 4.01 5.84
N ARG A 134 -18.18 2.72 6.15
CA ARG A 134 -18.89 2.07 7.26
C ARG A 134 -18.55 2.69 8.62
N ALA A 135 -17.27 2.97 8.88
CA ALA A 135 -16.84 3.60 10.12
C ALA A 135 -17.45 5.01 10.28
N ARG A 136 -17.45 5.82 9.21
CA ARG A 136 -18.10 7.13 9.19
C ARG A 136 -19.60 7.02 9.47
N ASP A 137 -20.29 6.11 8.77
CA ASP A 137 -21.74 5.97 8.88
C ASP A 137 -22.14 5.46 10.28
N THR A 138 -21.31 4.61 10.90
CA THR A 138 -21.51 4.12 12.28
C THR A 138 -21.31 5.24 13.31
N ASN A 139 -20.27 6.09 13.17
CA ASN A 139 -20.07 7.26 14.03
C ASN A 139 -21.22 8.29 13.89
N CYS A 140 -21.70 8.52 12.67
CA CYS A 140 -22.83 9.40 12.40
C CYS A 140 -24.14 8.86 13.03
N SER A 141 -24.33 7.53 12.97
CA SER A 141 -25.47 6.83 13.58
C SER A 141 -25.48 6.90 15.10
N PHE A 142 -24.32 6.97 15.77
CA PHE A 142 -24.27 7.15 17.23
C PHE A 142 -24.50 8.61 17.66
N LEU A 143 -23.94 9.57 16.93
CA LEU A 143 -24.00 10.99 17.28
C LEU A 143 -25.39 11.62 17.07
N LEU A 144 -26.14 11.20 16.04
CA LEU A 144 -27.48 11.73 15.75
C LEU A 144 -28.50 11.48 16.88
N PRO A 145 -28.73 10.23 17.35
CA PRO A 145 -29.63 9.97 18.47
C PRO A 145 -29.10 10.52 19.80
N PHE A 146 -27.78 10.51 20.04
CA PHE A 146 -27.19 11.08 21.26
C PHE A 146 -27.42 12.59 21.36
N ASN A 147 -27.16 13.35 20.27
CA ASN A 147 -27.45 14.79 20.24
C ASN A 147 -28.94 15.09 20.25
N ASN A 148 -29.78 14.21 19.70
CA ASN A 148 -31.24 14.37 19.76
C ASN A 148 -31.79 14.17 21.18
N SER A 149 -31.29 13.17 21.91
CA SER A 149 -31.63 12.96 23.33
C SER A 149 -31.10 14.09 24.22
N ARG A 150 -29.87 14.59 23.99
CA ARG A 150 -29.33 15.74 24.73
C ARG A 150 -30.14 17.02 24.47
N ARG A 151 -30.61 17.25 23.24
CA ARG A 151 -31.52 18.37 22.93
C ARG A 151 -32.89 18.19 23.59
N LYS A 152 -33.51 17.00 23.53
CA LYS A 152 -34.78 16.73 24.21
C LYS A 152 -34.72 17.00 25.72
N MET A 153 -33.66 16.55 26.41
CA MET A 153 -33.44 16.84 27.83
C MET A 153 -33.25 18.34 28.12
N SER A 154 -32.66 19.10 27.19
CA SER A 154 -32.52 20.56 27.30
C SER A 154 -33.85 21.30 27.13
N TRP A 155 -34.82 20.76 26.37
CA TRP A 155 -36.14 21.38 26.21
C TRP A 155 -37.09 21.03 27.36
N GLU A 156 -37.03 19.81 27.90
CA GLU A 156 -37.84 19.37 29.04
C GLU A 156 -37.44 20.09 30.36
N GLY A 157 -36.18 20.52 30.50
CA GLY A 157 -35.72 21.31 31.65
C GLY A 157 -36.18 22.78 31.63
N VAL A 158 -36.61 23.32 30.49
CA VAL A 158 -37.08 24.72 30.36
C VAL A 158 -38.61 24.83 30.51
N GLY A 159 -39.34 23.72 30.34
CA GLY A 159 -40.80 23.68 30.37
C GLY A 159 -41.47 23.49 31.73
N THR A 160 -40.72 23.24 32.81
CA THR A 160 -41.30 22.88 34.13
C THR A 160 -41.23 23.99 35.19
N GLN A 161 -40.76 25.19 34.83
CA GLN A 161 -40.74 26.33 35.74
C GLN A 161 -41.87 27.32 35.43
N GLY A 162 -43.11 26.88 35.65
CA GLY A 162 -44.27 27.75 35.53
C GLY A 162 -45.47 27.13 36.23
N HIS A 163 -45.95 27.83 37.26
CA HIS A 163 -47.29 27.71 37.82
C HIS A 163 -47.47 26.84 39.07
N TRP A 164 -47.03 27.35 40.23
CA TRP A 164 -47.75 27.22 41.53
C TRP A 164 -47.43 28.41 42.45
N ARG A 165 -48.18 29.51 42.26
CA ARG A 165 -48.50 30.59 43.23
C ARG A 165 -49.82 31.15 42.71
N SER A 166 -50.92 31.28 43.44
CA SER A 166 -51.16 31.36 44.88
C SER A 166 -52.59 30.90 45.17
#